data_AF-A0A7Z9TAT7-F1
#
_entry.id   AF-A0A7Z9TAT7-F1
#
_cell.length_a   1.000
_cell.length_b   1.000
_cell.length_c   1.000
_cell.angle_alpha   90.00
_cell.angle_beta   90.00
_cell.angle_gamma   90.00
#
_symmetry.space_group_name_H-M   'P 1'
#
loop_
_entity.id
_entity.type
_entity.pdbx_description
1 polymer ?
#
loop_
_entity_poly.entity_id
_entity_poly.type
_entity_poly.pdbx_seq_one_letter_code
_entity_poly.pdbx_strand_id
1 'polypeptide(L)'
;MTKEEFIRDIESFDIFGTKTRIESFHWSCSGRSGTTPKAFNEYWTSAQRQAHSLHEFSYRACFKPQLPEFFISRLTNRGDRVYDPFMGRGTTPIAAFLEHRRPLGNDINPLSVAIVAPRLNPPDLADIIERLDSLDLGHAVEQYPALKAFFHLHTLRQIIALKEYFLAKETAGKLDAVDHWIRMVALNRLTGHSNGFFSVYSLPPNQAVSIKAQRSINKSRNQTPPSKDILPRILRRSKSLLRNWTVLSF
;
A
#
# COMPACT_ATOMS: atom_id res chain seq x y z
N MET A 1 12.85 -5.34 -25.59
CA MET A 1 14.12 -6.06 -25.36
C MET A 1 13.91 -7.54 -25.63
N THR A 2 14.78 -8.19 -26.39
CA THR A 2 14.77 -9.66 -26.53
C THR A 2 15.35 -10.33 -25.28
N LYS A 3 15.20 -11.64 -25.16
CA LYS A 3 15.81 -12.41 -24.06
C LYS A 3 17.34 -12.23 -24.01
N GLU A 4 17.99 -12.24 -25.17
CA GLU A 4 19.45 -12.14 -25.29
C GLU A 4 19.93 -10.73 -24.94
N GLU A 5 19.16 -9.70 -25.31
CA GLU A 5 19.44 -8.32 -24.91
C GLU A 5 19.31 -8.15 -23.40
N PHE A 6 18.29 -8.74 -22.78
CA PHE A 6 18.13 -8.70 -21.32
C PHE A 6 19.27 -9.42 -20.60
N ILE A 7 19.66 -10.60 -21.07
CA ILE A 7 20.80 -11.31 -20.49
C ILE A 7 22.05 -10.43 -20.57
N ARG A 8 22.37 -9.86 -21.75
CA ARG A 8 23.54 -8.96 -21.88
C ARG A 8 23.46 -7.75 -20.96
N ASP A 9 22.28 -7.14 -20.82
CA ASP A 9 22.07 -6.02 -19.87
C ASP A 9 22.40 -6.43 -18.43
N ILE A 10 21.97 -7.62 -18.00
CA ILE A 10 22.34 -8.18 -16.69
C ILE A 10 23.84 -8.42 -16.57
N GLU A 11 24.47 -9.03 -17.57
CA GLU A 11 25.90 -9.35 -17.57
C GLU A 11 26.78 -8.09 -17.50
N SER A 12 26.37 -7.02 -18.19
CA SER A 12 27.09 -5.74 -18.21
C SER A 12 26.68 -4.78 -17.09
N PHE A 13 25.71 -5.13 -16.24
CA PHE A 13 25.15 -4.21 -15.25
C PHE A 13 26.21 -3.74 -14.24
N ASP A 14 26.38 -2.43 -14.11
CA ASP A 14 27.32 -1.80 -13.17
C ASP A 14 26.82 -0.47 -12.56
N ILE A 15 25.53 -0.15 -12.71
CA ILE A 15 24.91 1.14 -12.35
C ILE A 15 25.18 1.56 -10.89
N PHE A 16 25.26 0.61 -9.96
CA PHE A 16 25.49 0.86 -8.54
C PHE A 16 26.94 0.59 -8.10
N GLY A 17 27.89 0.67 -9.04
CA GLY A 17 29.33 0.56 -8.77
C GLY A 17 29.84 -0.87 -8.56
N THR A 18 28.97 -1.87 -8.72
CA THR A 18 29.32 -3.30 -8.65
C THR A 18 29.03 -3.95 -9.99
N LYS A 19 30.05 -4.59 -10.58
CA LYS A 19 29.86 -5.37 -11.81
C LYS A 19 29.18 -6.71 -11.51
N THR A 20 28.31 -7.15 -12.40
CA THR A 20 27.65 -8.45 -12.25
C THR A 20 28.68 -9.58 -12.24
N ARG A 21 28.59 -10.42 -11.21
CA ARG A 21 29.35 -11.68 -11.12
C ARG A 21 28.47 -12.82 -11.57
N ILE A 22 28.95 -13.65 -12.49
CA ILE A 22 28.22 -14.82 -13.00
C ILE A 22 28.91 -16.08 -12.50
N GLU A 23 28.12 -16.99 -11.94
CA GLU A 23 28.62 -18.30 -11.50
C GLU A 23 27.73 -19.42 -12.03
N SER A 24 28.32 -20.59 -12.25
CA SER A 24 27.59 -21.81 -12.60
C SER A 24 26.83 -22.33 -11.38
N PHE A 25 25.50 -22.31 -11.44
CA PHE A 25 24.62 -22.88 -10.42
C PHE A 25 24.14 -24.26 -10.83
N HIS A 26 24.57 -25.27 -10.08
CA HIS A 26 24.14 -26.64 -10.25
C HIS A 26 22.86 -26.87 -9.44
N TRP A 27 21.82 -27.37 -10.09
CA TRP A 27 20.55 -27.68 -9.44
C TRP A 27 20.18 -29.15 -9.63
N SER A 28 19.41 -29.67 -8.67
CA SER A 28 18.80 -30.99 -8.74
C SER A 28 17.39 -30.91 -8.16
N CYS A 29 16.38 -31.33 -8.93
CA CYS A 29 14.98 -31.34 -8.51
C CYS A 29 14.23 -32.45 -9.24
N SER A 30 13.44 -33.24 -8.50
CA SER A 30 12.60 -34.32 -9.05
C SER A 30 13.33 -35.27 -10.00
N GLY A 31 14.56 -35.67 -9.63
CA GLY A 31 15.38 -36.60 -10.43
C GLY A 31 16.05 -35.99 -11.66
N ARG A 32 15.90 -34.69 -11.90
CA ARG A 32 16.61 -33.94 -12.95
C ARG A 32 17.73 -33.12 -12.33
N SER A 33 18.80 -32.94 -13.08
CA SER A 33 19.87 -32.02 -12.73
C SER A 33 20.30 -31.18 -13.93
N GLY A 34 20.95 -30.06 -13.67
CA GLY A 34 21.49 -29.21 -14.70
C GLY A 34 22.32 -28.08 -14.12
N THR A 35 22.90 -27.30 -15.02
CA THR A 35 23.68 -26.11 -14.68
C THR A 35 23.06 -24.90 -15.36
N THR A 36 22.87 -23.82 -14.62
CA THR A 36 22.42 -22.53 -15.15
C THR A 36 23.36 -21.43 -14.68
N PRO A 37 23.66 -20.39 -15.48
CA PRO A 37 24.34 -19.22 -14.99
C PRO A 37 23.45 -18.51 -13.95
N LYS A 38 24.05 -18.09 -12.84
CA LYS A 38 23.43 -17.27 -11.81
C LYS A 38 24.20 -15.97 -11.70
N ALA A 39 23.49 -14.87 -11.91
CA ALA A 39 24.04 -13.53 -11.84
C ALA A 39 23.85 -12.94 -10.43
N PHE A 40 24.92 -12.41 -9.85
CA PHE A 40 24.96 -11.78 -8.54
C PHE A 40 25.33 -10.30 -8.69
N ASN A 41 24.43 -9.42 -8.25
CA ASN A 41 24.65 -7.98 -8.19
C ASN A 41 23.64 -7.29 -7.26
N GLU A 42 23.87 -6.02 -6.95
CA GLU A 42 22.89 -5.08 -6.39
C GLU A 42 22.15 -4.36 -7.53
N TYR A 43 21.05 -4.94 -8.01
CA TYR A 43 20.31 -4.40 -9.16
C TYR A 43 19.44 -3.17 -8.86
N TRP A 44 19.36 -2.77 -7.59
CA TRP A 44 18.68 -1.57 -7.13
C TRP A 44 19.26 -1.06 -5.82
N THR A 45 19.10 0.24 -5.57
CA THR A 45 19.68 0.89 -4.39
C THR A 45 19.20 0.30 -3.06
N SER A 46 20.15 0.15 -2.13
CA SER A 46 19.89 -0.18 -0.73
C SER A 46 19.28 0.99 0.05
N ALA A 47 19.42 2.23 -0.45
CA ALA A 47 18.92 3.44 0.17
C ALA A 47 17.41 3.37 0.46
N GLN A 48 17.00 4.05 1.54
CA GLN A 48 15.61 4.10 1.96
C GLN A 48 14.90 5.31 1.34
N ARG A 49 13.58 5.19 1.16
CA ARG A 49 12.66 6.30 0.78
C ARG A 49 12.95 6.99 -0.57
N GLN A 50 13.43 6.25 -1.56
CA GLN A 50 13.62 6.75 -2.93
C GLN A 50 12.41 6.53 -3.85
N ALA A 51 11.37 5.84 -3.38
CA ALA A 51 10.21 5.51 -4.20
C ALA A 51 9.16 6.62 -4.22
N HIS A 52 8.33 6.64 -5.26
CA HIS A 52 7.17 7.51 -5.38
C HIS A 52 6.25 7.40 -4.14
N SER A 53 5.69 8.53 -3.69
CA SER A 53 4.90 8.62 -2.46
C SER A 53 3.67 7.71 -2.42
N LEU A 54 3.11 7.32 -3.57
CA LEU A 54 2.01 6.33 -3.65
C LEU A 54 2.41 4.93 -3.15
N HIS A 55 3.69 4.61 -3.09
CA HIS A 55 4.19 3.37 -2.49
C HIS A 55 4.34 3.46 -0.97
N GLU A 56 4.14 4.60 -0.33
CA GLU A 56 4.34 4.75 1.12
C GLU A 56 3.19 4.14 1.95
N PHE A 57 2.63 2.99 1.58
CA PHE A 57 1.45 2.39 2.22
C PHE A 57 1.80 1.21 3.15
N SER A 58 1.52 1.29 4.45
CA SER A 58 1.84 0.20 5.40
C SER A 58 1.10 -1.11 5.08
N TYR A 59 1.86 -2.19 4.84
CA TYR A 59 1.38 -3.56 4.60
C TYR A 59 2.54 -4.52 4.91
N ARG A 60 2.27 -5.72 5.45
CA ARG A 60 3.32 -6.69 5.80
C ARG A 60 3.77 -7.48 4.56
N ALA A 61 5.03 -7.93 4.53
CA ALA A 61 5.57 -8.78 3.47
C ALA A 61 5.48 -8.11 2.07
N CYS A 62 5.85 -6.84 2.01
CA CYS A 62 6.00 -6.12 0.75
C CYS A 62 7.47 -6.01 0.34
N PHE A 63 7.72 -5.91 -0.96
CA PHE A 63 9.04 -5.59 -1.52
C PHE A 63 9.16 -4.10 -1.89
N LYS A 64 10.41 -3.65 -2.09
CA LYS A 64 10.74 -2.32 -2.58
C LYS A 64 10.21 -2.13 -4.01
N PRO A 65 9.65 -0.95 -4.38
CA PRO A 65 9.22 -0.66 -5.75
C PRO A 65 10.30 -0.81 -6.81
N GLN A 66 11.56 -0.60 -6.43
CA GLN A 66 12.70 -0.78 -7.34
C GLN A 66 12.85 -2.21 -7.86
N LEU A 67 12.34 -3.21 -7.12
CA LEU A 67 12.36 -4.60 -7.58
C LEU A 67 11.51 -4.78 -8.85
N PRO A 68 10.20 -4.49 -8.87
CA PRO A 68 9.43 -4.60 -10.10
C PRO A 68 9.83 -3.56 -11.15
N GLU A 69 10.18 -2.32 -10.77
CA GLU A 69 10.64 -1.27 -11.73
C GLU A 69 11.84 -1.76 -12.56
N PHE A 70 12.78 -2.49 -11.94
CA PHE A 70 13.92 -3.08 -12.64
C PHE A 70 13.49 -3.96 -13.83
N PHE A 71 12.48 -4.80 -13.63
CA PHE A 71 11.97 -5.70 -14.66
C PHE A 71 11.01 -5.01 -15.63
N ILE A 72 10.12 -4.16 -15.13
CA ILE A 72 9.11 -3.47 -15.95
C ILE A 72 9.82 -2.59 -16.99
N SER A 73 10.79 -1.78 -16.56
CA SER A 73 11.54 -0.87 -17.44
C SER A 73 12.29 -1.58 -18.56
N ARG A 74 12.72 -2.84 -18.37
CA ARG A 74 13.52 -3.60 -19.33
C ARG A 74 12.72 -4.56 -20.20
N LEU A 75 11.72 -5.21 -19.61
CA LEU A 75 11.00 -6.34 -20.22
C LEU A 75 9.65 -5.94 -20.82
N THR A 76 9.25 -4.67 -20.70
CA THR A 76 7.97 -4.18 -21.22
C THR A 76 8.13 -2.81 -21.88
N ASN A 77 7.20 -2.45 -22.74
CA ASN A 77 7.08 -1.14 -23.34
C ASN A 77 5.93 -0.33 -22.72
N ARG A 78 5.90 0.98 -22.99
CA ARG A 78 4.76 1.84 -22.65
C ARG A 78 3.47 1.24 -23.21
N GLY A 79 2.42 1.17 -22.39
CA GLY A 79 1.12 0.60 -22.76
C GLY A 79 1.02 -0.93 -22.62
N ASP A 80 2.12 -1.65 -22.42
CA ASP A 80 2.09 -3.10 -22.17
C ASP A 80 1.35 -3.43 -20.87
N ARG A 81 0.82 -4.65 -20.80
CA ARG A 81 0.14 -5.15 -19.60
C ARG A 81 1.16 -5.79 -18.66
N VAL A 82 1.12 -5.43 -17.37
CA VAL A 82 1.93 -6.04 -16.32
C VAL A 82 0.99 -6.70 -15.31
N TYR A 83 1.08 -8.02 -15.16
CA TYR A 83 0.19 -8.78 -14.28
C TYR A 83 0.90 -9.27 -13.02
N ASP A 84 0.29 -9.01 -11.86
CA ASP A 84 0.71 -9.55 -10.56
C ASP A 84 -0.43 -10.38 -9.94
N PRO A 85 -0.30 -11.73 -9.90
CA PRO A 85 -1.35 -12.61 -9.37
C PRO A 85 -1.46 -12.61 -7.84
N PHE A 86 -0.52 -11.97 -7.13
CA PHE A 86 -0.46 -11.90 -5.67
C PHE A 86 -0.14 -10.46 -5.24
N MET A 87 -0.93 -9.51 -5.73
CA MET A 87 -0.56 -8.10 -5.70
C MET A 87 -0.42 -7.52 -4.28
N GLY A 88 -1.12 -8.06 -3.28
CA GLY A 88 -1.17 -7.52 -1.92
C GLY A 88 -1.45 -6.02 -1.91
N ARG A 89 -0.49 -5.22 -1.42
CA ARG A 89 -0.58 -3.74 -1.47
C ARG A 89 -0.33 -3.11 -2.84
N GLY A 90 -0.20 -3.89 -3.89
CA GLY A 90 -0.03 -3.43 -5.27
C GLY A 90 1.32 -2.81 -5.58
N THR A 91 2.44 -3.28 -4.99
CA THR A 91 3.76 -2.71 -5.34
C THR A 91 4.02 -2.82 -6.85
N THR A 92 3.76 -3.98 -7.48
CA THR A 92 3.93 -4.16 -8.94
C THR A 92 2.90 -3.37 -9.76
N PRO A 93 1.57 -3.44 -9.49
CA PRO A 93 0.59 -2.59 -10.18
C PRO A 93 0.90 -1.09 -10.14
N ILE A 94 1.26 -0.56 -8.97
CA ILE A 94 1.57 0.88 -8.85
C ILE A 94 2.86 1.22 -9.61
N ALA A 95 3.89 0.37 -9.57
CA ALA A 95 5.12 0.59 -10.35
C ALA A 95 4.83 0.59 -11.86
N ALA A 96 4.06 -0.39 -12.33
CA ALA A 96 3.65 -0.48 -13.74
C ALA A 96 2.86 0.77 -14.17
N PHE A 97 1.91 1.21 -13.35
CA PHE A 97 1.13 2.42 -13.60
C PHE A 97 2.01 3.67 -13.73
N LEU A 98 2.92 3.88 -12.78
CA LEU A 98 3.85 5.01 -12.78
C LEU A 98 4.82 4.97 -13.97
N GLU A 99 5.13 3.78 -14.47
CA GLU A 99 5.91 3.55 -15.68
C GLU A 99 5.08 3.57 -16.98
N HIS A 100 3.84 4.05 -16.95
CA HIS A 100 2.94 4.13 -18.12
C HIS A 100 2.62 2.76 -18.76
N ARG A 101 2.62 1.68 -17.99
CA ARG A 101 2.08 0.37 -18.38
C ARG A 101 0.63 0.25 -17.90
N ARG A 102 -0.07 -0.76 -18.40
CA ARG A 102 -1.44 -1.14 -17.99
C ARG A 102 -1.36 -2.16 -16.85
N PRO A 103 -1.55 -1.76 -15.59
CA PRO A 103 -1.45 -2.69 -14.46
C PRO A 103 -2.63 -3.65 -14.44
N LEU A 104 -2.35 -4.93 -14.19
CA LEU A 104 -3.32 -5.97 -13.89
C LEU A 104 -2.91 -6.62 -12.57
N GLY A 105 -3.87 -6.87 -11.68
CA GLY A 105 -3.56 -7.43 -10.37
C GLY A 105 -4.68 -8.29 -9.83
N ASN A 106 -4.33 -9.34 -9.10
CA ASN A 106 -5.25 -10.19 -8.36
C ASN A 106 -4.70 -10.43 -6.95
N ASP A 107 -5.60 -10.63 -5.99
CA ASP A 107 -5.27 -11.08 -4.64
C ASP A 107 -6.53 -11.71 -4.02
N ILE A 108 -6.36 -12.76 -3.21
CA ILE A 108 -7.49 -13.39 -2.50
C ILE A 108 -8.10 -12.48 -1.43
N ASN A 109 -7.32 -11.53 -0.91
CA ASN A 109 -7.79 -10.60 0.12
C ASN A 109 -8.50 -9.42 -0.54
N PRO A 110 -9.82 -9.23 -0.32
CA PRO A 110 -10.57 -8.12 -0.91
C PRO A 110 -10.05 -6.74 -0.46
N LEU A 111 -9.33 -6.67 0.67
CA LEU A 111 -8.65 -5.45 1.11
C LEU A 111 -7.67 -4.93 0.05
N SER A 112 -7.00 -5.82 -0.69
CA SER A 112 -6.01 -5.48 -1.72
C SER A 112 -6.63 -4.58 -2.79
N VAL A 113 -7.84 -4.87 -3.25
CA VAL A 113 -8.57 -4.04 -4.23
C VAL A 113 -8.88 -2.66 -3.63
N ALA A 114 -9.40 -2.63 -2.40
CA ALA A 114 -9.78 -1.39 -1.72
C ALA A 114 -8.58 -0.45 -1.47
N ILE A 115 -7.36 -0.99 -1.35
CA ILE A 115 -6.15 -0.17 -1.17
C ILE A 115 -5.41 0.11 -2.47
N VAL A 116 -5.52 -0.72 -3.51
CA VAL A 116 -4.77 -0.52 -4.77
C VAL A 116 -5.52 0.37 -5.75
N ALA A 117 -6.81 0.13 -5.98
CA ALA A 117 -7.59 0.86 -6.98
C ALA A 117 -7.52 2.39 -6.82
N PRO A 118 -7.61 2.98 -5.61
CA PRO A 118 -7.56 4.44 -5.46
C PRO A 118 -6.18 5.02 -5.76
N ARG A 119 -5.11 4.23 -5.64
CA ARG A 119 -3.75 4.67 -6.01
C ARG A 119 -3.48 4.59 -7.52
N LEU A 120 -4.32 3.89 -8.26
CA LEU A 120 -4.31 3.84 -9.73
C LEU A 120 -5.18 4.94 -10.36
N ASN A 121 -6.05 5.57 -9.56
CA ASN A 121 -6.83 6.74 -9.96
C ASN A 121 -6.88 7.76 -8.81
N PRO A 122 -5.75 8.41 -8.47
CA PRO A 122 -5.72 9.36 -7.37
C PRO A 122 -6.55 10.61 -7.70
N PRO A 123 -7.48 11.05 -6.81
CA PRO A 123 -8.25 12.26 -6.99
C PRO A 123 -7.44 13.52 -6.66
N ASP A 124 -7.97 14.68 -7.03
CA ASP A 124 -7.35 15.96 -6.69
C ASP A 124 -7.44 16.25 -5.19
N LEU A 125 -6.41 16.93 -4.67
CA LEU A 125 -6.35 17.26 -3.25
C LEU A 125 -7.48 18.21 -2.83
N ALA A 126 -7.93 19.09 -3.73
CA ALA A 126 -9.05 20.00 -3.48
C ALA A 126 -10.35 19.23 -3.23
N ASP A 127 -10.66 18.25 -4.08
CA ASP A 127 -11.87 17.41 -3.93
C ASP A 127 -11.85 16.61 -2.63
N ILE A 128 -10.67 16.12 -2.22
CA ILE A 128 -10.50 15.44 -0.92
C ILE A 128 -10.84 16.40 0.22
N ILE A 129 -10.35 17.65 0.17
CA ILE A 129 -10.61 18.65 1.21
C ILE A 129 -12.11 18.95 1.29
N GLU A 130 -12.73 19.29 0.16
CA GLU A 130 -14.17 19.57 0.09
C GLU A 130 -15.01 18.40 0.62
N ARG A 131 -14.66 17.17 0.21
CA ARG A 131 -15.35 15.97 0.69
C ARG A 131 -15.20 15.82 2.19
N LEU A 132 -13.99 15.98 2.75
CA LEU A 132 -13.77 15.85 4.19
C LEU A 132 -14.53 16.91 4.99
N ASP A 133 -14.61 18.15 4.49
CA ASP A 133 -15.32 19.25 5.14
C ASP A 133 -16.84 19.05 5.12
N SER A 134 -17.37 18.30 4.13
CA SER A 134 -18.80 17.97 4.02
C SER A 134 -19.27 16.84 4.95
N LEU A 135 -18.37 16.09 5.59
CA LEU A 135 -18.72 14.91 6.37
C LEU A 135 -19.20 15.28 7.78
N ASP A 136 -20.42 14.86 8.13
CA ASP A 136 -20.87 14.81 9.53
C ASP A 136 -20.50 13.45 10.15
N LEU A 137 -19.51 13.47 11.04
CA LEU A 137 -19.03 12.30 11.79
C LEU A 137 -19.37 12.38 13.29
N GLY A 138 -20.30 13.26 13.66
CA GLY A 138 -20.74 13.49 15.04
C GLY A 138 -21.64 12.38 15.59
N HIS A 139 -22.28 11.60 14.71
CA HIS A 139 -23.23 10.55 15.06
C HIS A 139 -22.91 9.26 14.29
N ALA A 140 -23.09 8.12 14.97
CA ALA A 140 -22.97 6.79 14.38
C ALA A 140 -24.11 5.92 14.93
N VAL A 141 -24.72 5.11 14.07
CA VAL A 141 -25.86 4.26 14.43
C VAL A 141 -25.37 3.00 15.16
N GLU A 142 -24.36 2.34 14.59
CA GLU A 142 -23.81 1.12 15.15
C GLU A 142 -22.89 1.37 16.35
N GLN A 143 -22.70 0.33 17.16
CA GLN A 143 -21.82 0.39 18.33
C GLN A 143 -20.95 -0.85 18.43
N TYR A 144 -19.66 -0.62 18.70
CA TYR A 144 -18.69 -1.68 18.93
C TYR A 144 -17.89 -1.45 20.23
N PRO A 145 -18.50 -1.61 21.41
CA PRO A 145 -17.85 -1.29 22.69
C PRO A 145 -16.51 -2.00 22.90
N ALA A 146 -16.33 -3.20 22.34
CA ALA A 146 -15.10 -3.97 22.45
C ALA A 146 -13.90 -3.31 21.73
N LEU A 147 -14.15 -2.51 20.69
CA LEU A 147 -13.11 -1.76 19.95
C LEU A 147 -12.55 -0.57 20.74
N LYS A 148 -13.13 -0.23 21.90
CA LYS A 148 -12.54 0.72 22.86
C LYS A 148 -11.18 0.26 23.42
N ALA A 149 -10.78 -0.99 23.17
CA ALA A 149 -9.41 -1.45 23.42
C ALA A 149 -8.38 -0.76 22.49
N PHE A 150 -8.80 -0.30 21.31
CA PHE A 150 -7.95 0.33 20.32
C PHE A 150 -8.19 1.83 20.22
N PHE A 151 -9.45 2.27 20.31
CA PHE A 151 -9.88 3.62 19.98
C PHE A 151 -10.57 4.31 21.15
N HIS A 152 -10.37 5.62 21.27
CA HIS A 152 -11.18 6.44 22.17
C HIS A 152 -12.64 6.47 21.68
N LEU A 153 -13.62 6.66 22.58
CA LEU A 153 -15.04 6.65 22.22
C LEU A 153 -15.37 7.66 21.11
N HIS A 154 -14.85 8.88 21.22
CA HIS A 154 -15.04 9.94 20.23
C HIS A 154 -14.48 9.55 18.85
N THR A 155 -13.26 9.00 18.82
CA THR A 155 -12.61 8.53 17.59
C THR A 155 -13.33 7.34 16.97
N LEU A 156 -13.75 6.38 17.80
CA LEU A 156 -14.49 5.21 17.36
C LEU A 156 -15.81 5.62 16.70
N ARG A 157 -16.52 6.58 17.29
CA ARG A 157 -17.75 7.14 16.69
C ARG A 157 -17.49 7.72 15.31
N GLN A 158 -16.43 8.52 15.13
CA GLN A 158 -16.08 9.07 13.81
C GLN A 158 -15.75 7.96 12.81
N ILE A 159 -15.04 6.90 13.23
CA ILE A 159 -14.70 5.76 12.35
C ILE A 159 -15.96 5.02 11.91
N ILE A 160 -16.90 4.77 12.83
CA ILE A 160 -18.15 4.07 12.52
C ILE A 160 -19.03 4.93 11.60
N ALA A 161 -19.18 6.23 11.90
CA ALA A 161 -19.92 7.16 11.06
C ALA A 161 -19.37 7.20 9.63
N LEU A 162 -18.02 7.22 9.48
CA LEU A 162 -17.38 7.18 8.17
C LEU A 162 -17.60 5.84 7.46
N LYS A 163 -17.61 4.72 8.20
CA LYS A 163 -17.98 3.40 7.65
C LYS A 163 -19.41 3.41 7.11
N GLU A 164 -20.36 3.90 7.90
CA GLU A 164 -21.78 3.99 7.54
C GLU A 164 -22.00 4.88 6.32
N TYR A 165 -21.30 6.01 6.24
CA TYR A 165 -21.28 6.89 5.07
C TYR A 165 -20.88 6.14 3.79
N PHE A 166 -19.78 5.37 3.83
CA PHE A 166 -19.34 4.60 2.66
C PHE A 166 -20.34 3.49 2.28
N LEU A 167 -20.87 2.76 3.26
CA LEU A 167 -21.84 1.69 3.01
C LEU A 167 -23.15 2.23 2.41
N ALA A 168 -23.62 3.39 2.87
CA ALA A 168 -24.79 4.05 2.32
C ALA A 168 -24.55 4.48 0.85
N LYS A 169 -23.39 5.09 0.55
CA LYS A 169 -23.05 5.47 -0.84
C LYS A 169 -22.85 4.25 -1.75
N GLU A 170 -22.24 3.18 -1.25
CA GLU A 170 -22.05 1.93 -1.99
C GLU A 170 -23.40 1.28 -2.34
N THR A 171 -24.31 1.19 -1.37
CA THR A 171 -25.68 0.67 -1.58
C THR A 171 -26.46 1.50 -2.60
N ALA A 172 -26.26 2.82 -2.59
CA ALA A 172 -26.89 3.73 -3.54
C ALA A 172 -26.19 3.79 -4.92
N GLY A 173 -25.07 3.09 -5.12
CA GLY A 173 -24.27 3.17 -6.34
C GLY A 173 -23.60 4.53 -6.57
N LYS A 174 -23.37 5.31 -5.51
CA LYS A 174 -22.84 6.69 -5.56
C LYS A 174 -21.41 6.83 -5.06
N LEU A 175 -20.74 5.73 -4.73
CA LEU A 175 -19.36 5.73 -4.23
C LEU A 175 -18.40 6.14 -5.36
N ASP A 176 -17.68 7.25 -5.17
CA ASP A 176 -16.82 7.85 -6.21
C ASP A 176 -15.32 7.70 -5.90
N ALA A 177 -14.47 8.24 -6.78
CA ALA A 177 -13.01 8.17 -6.65
C ALA A 177 -12.50 8.84 -5.36
N VAL A 178 -13.14 9.93 -4.92
CA VAL A 178 -12.77 10.65 -3.70
C VAL A 178 -13.11 9.80 -2.47
N ASP A 179 -14.29 9.18 -2.46
CA ASP A 179 -14.67 8.24 -1.39
C ASP A 179 -13.72 7.05 -1.32
N HIS A 180 -13.41 6.45 -2.48
CA HIS A 180 -12.48 5.35 -2.57
C HIS A 180 -11.10 5.71 -1.99
N TRP A 181 -10.62 6.92 -2.27
CA TRP A 181 -9.36 7.42 -1.72
C TRP A 181 -9.43 7.60 -0.19
N ILE A 182 -10.46 8.30 0.31
CA ILE A 182 -10.64 8.52 1.76
C ILE A 182 -10.78 7.17 2.48
N ARG A 183 -11.56 6.23 1.93
CA ARG A 183 -11.72 4.86 2.44
C ARG A 183 -10.38 4.14 2.56
N MET A 184 -9.58 4.16 1.49
CA MET A 184 -8.24 3.57 1.51
C MET A 184 -7.35 4.18 2.60
N VAL A 185 -7.32 5.52 2.70
CA VAL A 185 -6.49 6.22 3.69
C VAL A 185 -6.95 5.87 5.11
N ALA A 186 -8.26 5.86 5.36
CA ALA A 186 -8.83 5.49 6.64
C ALA A 186 -8.45 4.04 7.02
N LEU A 187 -8.61 3.08 6.10
CA LEU A 187 -8.20 1.68 6.30
C LEU A 187 -6.71 1.58 6.67
N ASN A 188 -5.85 2.37 6.02
CA ASN A 188 -4.42 2.40 6.36
C ASN A 188 -4.12 2.98 7.74
N ARG A 189 -5.00 3.82 8.28
CA ARG A 189 -4.80 4.59 9.52
C ARG A 189 -5.52 4.04 10.73
N LEU A 190 -6.27 2.93 10.61
CA LEU A 190 -6.92 2.27 11.73
C LEU A 190 -5.93 1.94 12.86
N THR A 191 -4.94 1.06 12.62
CA THR A 191 -4.07 0.52 13.68
C THR A 191 -2.59 0.73 13.41
N GLY A 192 -1.81 1.15 14.41
CA GLY A 192 -0.35 1.22 14.30
C GLY A 192 0.36 1.91 15.46
N HIS A 193 1.64 2.20 15.24
CA HIS A 193 2.57 2.60 16.30
C HIS A 193 2.86 4.11 16.41
N SER A 194 2.40 4.91 15.44
CA SER A 194 2.68 6.35 15.40
C SER A 194 1.43 7.19 15.64
N ASN A 195 1.62 8.48 15.94
CA ASN A 195 0.53 9.41 16.24
C ASN A 195 -0.44 9.66 15.06
N GLY A 196 -0.01 9.33 13.84
CA GLY A 196 -0.85 9.44 12.63
C GLY A 196 -1.96 8.39 12.54
N PHE A 197 -1.90 7.31 13.32
CA PHE A 197 -2.97 6.32 13.38
C PHE A 197 -4.11 6.76 14.32
N PHE A 198 -5.31 6.22 14.08
CA PHE A 198 -6.51 6.47 14.88
C PHE A 198 -6.46 5.72 16.21
N SER A 199 -5.83 4.55 16.25
CA SER A 199 -5.69 3.75 17.47
C SER A 199 -4.70 4.38 18.47
N VAL A 200 -4.75 3.88 19.71
CA VAL A 200 -3.58 3.83 20.60
C VAL A 200 -2.42 3.07 19.96
N TYR A 201 -1.24 3.06 20.56
CA TYR A 201 -0.17 2.17 20.11
C TYR A 201 -0.69 0.72 19.99
N SER A 202 -0.70 0.21 18.77
CA SER A 202 -1.14 -1.14 18.41
C SER A 202 -0.27 -1.66 17.28
N LEU A 203 -0.28 -2.97 17.02
CA LEU A 203 0.41 -3.54 15.86
C LEU A 203 -0.07 -2.89 14.53
N PRO A 204 0.80 -2.83 13.50
CA PRO A 204 0.50 -2.15 12.24
C PRO A 204 -0.63 -2.86 11.45
N PRO A 205 -1.15 -2.22 10.39
CA PRO A 205 -2.18 -2.83 9.55
C PRO A 205 -1.72 -4.19 9.02
N ASN A 206 -2.62 -5.17 9.00
CA ASN A 206 -2.35 -6.59 8.67
C ASN A 206 -1.48 -7.36 9.68
N GLN A 207 -1.30 -6.81 10.88
CA GLN A 207 -0.81 -7.53 12.07
C GLN A 207 -1.76 -7.30 13.26
N ALA A 208 -3.04 -7.04 13.00
CA ALA A 208 -4.01 -6.77 14.04
C ALA A 208 -4.04 -7.92 15.06
N VAL A 209 -3.97 -7.57 16.34
CA VAL A 209 -4.08 -8.52 17.44
C VAL A 209 -5.54 -8.66 17.86
N SER A 210 -5.87 -9.74 18.57
CA SER A 210 -7.19 -9.86 19.19
C SER A 210 -7.45 -8.75 20.21
N ILE A 211 -8.72 -8.46 20.49
CA ILE A 211 -9.14 -7.48 21.49
C ILE A 211 -8.53 -7.80 22.87
N LYS A 212 -8.49 -9.09 23.24
CA LYS A 212 -7.86 -9.57 24.49
C LYS A 212 -6.37 -9.23 24.53
N ALA A 213 -5.65 -9.48 23.43
CA ALA A 213 -4.23 -9.18 23.34
C ALA A 213 -3.97 -7.66 23.40
N GLN A 214 -4.76 -6.84 22.71
CA GLN A 214 -4.60 -5.38 22.79
C GLN A 214 -4.85 -4.85 24.20
N ARG A 215 -5.84 -5.38 24.94
CA ARG A 215 -6.04 -5.03 26.35
C ARG A 215 -4.83 -5.37 27.22
N SER A 216 -4.20 -6.51 26.98
CA SER A 216 -2.95 -6.90 27.67
C SER A 216 -1.81 -5.91 27.36
N ILE A 217 -1.64 -5.55 26.08
CA ILE A 217 -0.67 -4.53 25.65
C ILE A 217 -0.94 -3.19 26.35
N ASN A 218 -2.20 -2.77 26.41
CA ASN A 218 -2.57 -1.51 27.07
C ASN A 218 -2.21 -1.51 28.55
N LYS A 219 -2.49 -2.60 29.27
CA LYS A 219 -2.13 -2.76 30.69
C LYS A 219 -0.62 -2.76 30.88
N SER A 220 0.11 -3.55 30.09
CA SER A 220 1.57 -3.65 30.17
C SER A 220 2.28 -2.31 29.88
N ARG A 221 1.74 -1.51 28.97
CA ARG A 221 2.30 -0.20 28.61
C ARG A 221 1.70 0.97 29.41
N ASN A 222 0.80 0.69 30.35
CA ASN A 222 0.03 1.68 31.10
C ASN A 222 -0.58 2.79 30.21
N GLN A 223 -1.25 2.38 29.13
CA GLN A 223 -1.80 3.29 28.12
C GLN A 223 -3.31 3.11 27.94
N THR A 224 -3.98 4.19 27.55
CA THR A 224 -5.38 4.17 27.09
C THR A 224 -5.48 4.85 25.73
N PRO A 225 -6.49 4.52 24.91
CA PRO A 225 -6.69 5.21 23.65
C PRO A 225 -6.97 6.70 23.82
N PRO A 226 -6.14 7.59 23.23
CA PRO A 226 -6.39 9.03 23.29
C PRO A 226 -7.48 9.43 22.30
N SER A 227 -8.21 10.51 22.61
CA SER A 227 -9.13 11.11 21.66
C SER A 227 -8.36 11.70 20.46
N LYS A 228 -8.76 11.30 19.25
CA LYS A 228 -8.14 11.69 17.98
C LYS A 228 -9.20 11.92 16.92
N ASP A 229 -9.21 13.11 16.33
CA ASP A 229 -10.01 13.37 15.12
C ASP A 229 -9.41 12.68 13.91
N ILE A 230 -10.26 12.04 13.11
CA ILE A 230 -9.81 11.24 11.97
C ILE A 230 -9.60 12.10 10.72
N LEU A 231 -10.40 13.14 10.50
CA LEU A 231 -10.35 13.98 9.30
C LEU A 231 -8.97 14.64 9.10
N PRO A 232 -8.36 15.32 10.11
CA PRO A 232 -7.04 15.93 9.92
C PRO A 232 -5.93 14.90 9.65
N ARG A 233 -6.09 13.67 10.14
CA ARG A 233 -5.15 12.56 9.93
C ARG A 233 -5.27 11.98 8.52
N ILE A 234 -6.50 11.84 8.02
CA ILE A 234 -6.78 11.45 6.63
C ILE A 234 -6.21 12.51 5.68
N LEU A 235 -6.47 13.79 5.93
CA LEU A 235 -5.96 14.88 5.09
C LEU A 235 -4.43 14.91 5.07
N ARG A 236 -3.77 14.87 6.24
CA ARG A 236 -2.31 14.85 6.34
C ARG A 236 -1.72 13.67 5.57
N ARG A 237 -2.35 12.50 5.68
CA ARG A 237 -1.89 11.30 4.97
C ARG A 237 -2.10 11.40 3.47
N SER A 238 -3.22 11.97 3.03
CA SER A 238 -3.51 12.21 1.61
C SER A 238 -2.46 13.16 1.00
N LYS A 239 -2.17 14.29 1.66
CA LYS A 239 -1.08 15.22 1.25
C LYS A 239 0.26 14.50 1.11
N SER A 240 0.60 13.63 2.06
CA SER A 240 1.85 12.85 2.01
C SER A 240 1.88 11.87 0.82
N LEU A 241 0.79 11.17 0.54
CA LEU A 241 0.73 10.18 -0.55
C LEU A 241 0.69 10.84 -1.94
N LEU A 242 0.11 12.03 -2.05
CA LEU A 242 0.02 12.81 -3.28
C LEU A 242 1.22 13.75 -3.51
N ARG A 243 2.22 13.77 -2.61
CA ARG A 243 3.36 14.69 -2.67
C ARG A 243 4.11 14.65 -4.01
N ASN A 244 4.24 13.47 -4.61
CA ASN A 244 4.89 13.31 -5.91
C ASN A 244 3.91 13.11 -7.07
N TRP A 245 2.60 13.08 -6.77
CA TRP A 245 1.59 12.79 -7.77
C TRP A 245 1.39 13.95 -8.72
N THR A 246 1.40 13.63 -10.01
CA THR A 246 0.98 14.49 -11.12
C THR A 246 0.15 13.65 -12.08
N VAL A 247 -0.83 14.25 -12.74
CA VAL A 247 -1.69 13.54 -13.69
C VAL A 247 -0.82 12.96 -14.81
N LEU A 248 -0.89 11.64 -14.99
CA LEU A 248 -0.15 10.95 -16.05
C LEU A 248 -0.89 11.11 -17.39
N SER A 249 -0.19 11.62 -18.40
CA SER A 249 -0.66 11.57 -19.79
C SER A 249 -0.37 10.19 -20.39
N PHE A 250 -1.43 9.48 -20.78
CA PHE A 250 -1.37 8.17 -21.47
C PHE A 250 -1.52 8.33 -22.98
#